data_AF-A0A0B8WD68-F1
#
_entry.id   AF-A0A0B8WD68-F1
#
_cell.length_a   1.000
_cell.length_b   1.000
_cell.length_c   1.000
_cell.angle_alpha   90.00
_cell.angle_beta   90.00
_cell.angle_gamma   90.00
#
_symmetry.space_group_name_H-M   'P 1'
#
loop_
_entity.id
_entity.type
_entity.pdbx_description
1 polymer ?
#
loop_
_entity_poly.entity_id
_entity_poly.type
_entity_poly.pdbx_seq_one_letter_code
_entity_poly.pdbx_strand_id
1 'polypeptide(L)'
;MLKVMTSILLFTSIASAEYVGFSRGNELSATPISGTVRVICSGFNGSGSAVYTCRDTALNPAAYDYFVGPQDSRTDRVELTATHADGSTRSKTMEYDGYRGKSKEAFNLWISTIFQKPLLETGRNTIRFRVFSRNIQPMAEGTFIATVKRDAARQCPTAQYTSSDINDCSSQYSICQRYFEEYNNCQ
;
A
#
# COMPACT_ATOMS: atom_id res chain seq x y z
N MET A 1 34.01 29.64 -54.99
CA MET A 1 33.36 30.05 -53.72
C MET A 1 32.38 28.95 -53.32
N LEU A 2 32.82 28.04 -52.44
CA LEU A 2 32.03 26.88 -52.02
C LEU A 2 31.34 27.23 -50.69
N LYS A 3 30.01 27.37 -50.70
CA LYS A 3 29.19 27.64 -49.51
C LYS A 3 29.12 26.36 -48.66
N VAL A 4 29.82 26.36 -47.53
CA VAL A 4 29.69 25.32 -46.50
C VAL A 4 28.39 25.60 -45.73
N MET A 5 27.35 24.82 -46.00
CA MET A 5 26.12 24.79 -45.21
C MET A 5 26.36 23.95 -43.96
N THR A 6 26.66 24.60 -42.84
CA THR A 6 26.77 23.95 -41.52
C THR A 6 25.37 23.61 -41.02
N SER A 7 24.97 22.34 -41.13
CA SER A 7 23.71 21.84 -40.61
C SER A 7 23.84 21.60 -39.10
N ILE A 8 23.17 22.42 -38.29
CA ILE A 8 23.14 22.30 -36.83
C ILE A 8 22.13 21.21 -36.47
N LEU A 9 22.63 20.00 -36.17
CA LEU A 9 21.84 18.94 -35.54
C LEU A 9 21.57 19.33 -34.07
N LEU A 10 20.36 19.81 -33.80
CA LEU A 10 19.84 19.90 -32.43
C LEU A 10 19.64 18.47 -31.90
N PHE A 11 20.56 18.00 -31.07
CA PHE A 11 20.34 16.85 -30.19
C PHE A 11 19.35 17.27 -29.10
N THR A 12 18.07 16.96 -29.29
CA THR A 12 17.06 17.02 -28.23
C THR A 12 17.29 15.86 -27.27
N SER A 13 17.93 16.14 -26.14
CA SER A 13 18.07 15.21 -25.02
C SER A 13 16.67 14.85 -24.51
N ILE A 14 16.21 13.63 -24.80
CA ILE A 14 14.99 13.07 -24.21
C ILE A 14 15.34 12.74 -22.76
N ALA A 15 15.15 13.69 -21.84
CA ALA A 15 15.22 13.40 -20.41
C ALA A 15 14.07 12.45 -20.08
N SER A 16 14.37 11.17 -19.88
CA SER A 16 13.42 10.21 -19.32
C SER A 16 13.08 10.68 -17.91
N ALA A 17 11.86 11.19 -17.72
CA ALA A 17 11.36 11.49 -16.39
C ALA A 17 11.31 10.17 -15.59
N GLU A 18 12.16 10.04 -14.58
CA GLU A 18 12.10 8.91 -13.65
C GLU A 18 10.73 8.93 -12.97
N TYR A 19 10.06 7.77 -12.99
CA TYR A 19 8.77 7.61 -12.33
C TYR A 19 8.95 7.78 -10.82
N VAL A 20 8.12 8.63 -10.21
CA VAL A 20 8.05 8.79 -8.76
C VAL A 20 6.66 8.41 -8.28
N GLY A 21 6.59 7.53 -7.29
CA GLY A 21 5.33 7.06 -6.73
C GLY A 21 5.44 5.73 -6.01
N PHE A 22 4.34 5.00 -5.98
CA PHE A 22 4.31 3.64 -5.47
C PHE A 22 4.65 2.64 -6.57
N SER A 23 5.35 1.56 -6.23
CA SER A 23 5.91 0.63 -7.22
C SER A 23 4.86 -0.10 -8.07
N ARG A 24 3.61 -0.20 -7.60
CA ARG A 24 2.48 -0.76 -8.32
C ARG A 24 1.52 0.30 -8.89
N GLY A 25 1.91 1.57 -8.85
CA GLY A 25 1.13 2.68 -9.39
C GLY A 25 0.46 3.54 -8.31
N ASN A 26 0.07 4.75 -8.72
CA ASN A 26 -0.52 5.75 -7.83
C ASN A 26 -2.06 5.79 -7.88
N GLU A 27 -2.68 4.98 -8.73
CA GLU A 27 -4.13 4.83 -8.81
C GLU A 27 -4.50 3.53 -8.11
N LEU A 28 -5.20 3.65 -6.99
CA LEU A 28 -5.57 2.54 -6.13
C LEU A 28 -7.09 2.48 -6.00
N SER A 29 -7.61 1.31 -5.64
CA SER A 29 -9.02 1.16 -5.33
C SER A 29 -9.26 0.41 -4.02
N ALA A 30 -10.15 0.96 -3.22
CA ALA A 30 -10.63 0.41 -1.97
C ALA A 30 -11.96 -0.29 -2.22
N THR A 31 -11.95 -1.62 -2.18
CA THR A 31 -13.12 -2.48 -2.36
C THR A 31 -13.64 -2.94 -1.00
N PRO A 32 -14.86 -2.57 -0.59
CA PRO A 32 -15.50 -3.22 0.56
C PRO A 32 -15.73 -4.70 0.25
N ILE A 33 -15.25 -5.60 1.11
CA ILE A 33 -15.40 -7.04 0.96
C ILE A 33 -16.22 -7.62 2.10
N SER A 34 -17.08 -8.59 1.81
CA SER A 34 -17.88 -9.27 2.82
C SER A 34 -18.07 -10.75 2.53
N GLY A 35 -18.18 -11.55 3.57
CA GLY A 35 -18.33 -13.00 3.46
C GLY A 35 -19.00 -13.61 4.68
N THR A 36 -19.38 -14.88 4.58
CA THR A 36 -19.93 -15.63 5.71
C THR A 36 -19.07 -16.86 5.96
N VAL A 37 -18.71 -17.07 7.22
CA VAL A 37 -17.88 -18.20 7.64
C VAL A 37 -18.59 -18.96 8.74
N ARG A 38 -18.69 -20.28 8.59
CA ARG A 38 -19.10 -21.18 9.67
C ARG A 38 -17.87 -21.80 10.31
N VAL A 39 -17.77 -21.75 11.63
CA VAL A 39 -16.69 -22.40 12.37
C VAL A 39 -17.30 -23.50 13.23
N ILE A 40 -16.71 -24.69 13.19
CA ILE A 40 -17.01 -25.78 14.10
C ILE A 40 -15.78 -25.95 14.99
N CYS A 41 -15.96 -25.86 16.30
CA CYS A 41 -14.87 -25.95 17.26
C CYS A 41 -15.07 -27.16 18.15
N SER A 42 -14.00 -27.88 18.44
CA SER A 42 -14.02 -29.01 19.35
C SER A 42 -12.71 -29.09 20.11
N GLY A 43 -12.75 -28.99 21.43
CA GLY A 43 -11.56 -29.13 22.29
C GLY A 43 -11.83 -30.02 23.50
N PHE A 44 -10.84 -30.15 24.38
CA PHE A 44 -10.96 -30.95 25.61
C PHE A 44 -12.13 -30.52 26.51
N ASN A 45 -12.58 -29.26 26.40
CA ASN A 45 -13.65 -28.68 27.22
C ASN A 45 -15.02 -28.59 26.51
N GLY A 46 -15.18 -29.22 25.34
CA GLY A 46 -16.47 -29.31 24.64
C GLY A 46 -16.41 -28.97 23.15
N SER A 47 -17.60 -28.91 22.53
CA SER A 47 -17.78 -28.57 21.13
C SER A 47 -18.74 -27.40 20.94
N GLY A 48 -18.55 -26.61 19.89
CA GLY A 48 -19.42 -25.51 19.54
C GLY A 48 -19.42 -25.25 18.03
N SER A 49 -20.32 -24.37 17.61
CA SER A 49 -20.26 -23.80 16.26
C SER A 49 -20.71 -22.34 16.27
N ALA A 50 -20.07 -21.53 15.43
CA ALA A 50 -20.41 -20.14 15.23
C ALA A 50 -20.57 -19.85 13.74
N VAL A 51 -21.38 -18.84 13.41
CA VAL A 51 -21.46 -18.28 12.06
C VAL A 51 -21.10 -16.80 12.17
N TYR A 52 -20.11 -16.38 11.39
CA TYR A 52 -19.63 -15.01 11.36
C TYR A 52 -19.89 -14.38 10.01
N THR A 53 -20.37 -13.14 10.04
CA THR A 53 -20.39 -12.25 8.87
C THR A 53 -19.12 -11.41 8.92
N CYS A 54 -18.18 -11.72 8.05
CA CYS A 54 -16.90 -11.02 7.92
C CYS A 54 -17.05 -9.82 6.99
N ARG A 55 -16.44 -8.69 7.36
CA ARG A 55 -16.41 -7.46 6.55
C ARG A 55 -15.04 -6.83 6.68
N ASP A 56 -14.49 -6.37 5.56
CA ASP A 56 -13.24 -5.61 5.53
C ASP A 56 -13.20 -4.71 4.28
N THR A 57 -12.09 -3.99 4.06
CA THR A 57 -11.83 -3.22 2.84
C THR A 57 -10.46 -3.56 2.27
N ALA A 58 -10.45 -4.17 1.09
CA ALA A 58 -9.25 -4.51 0.36
C ALA A 58 -8.74 -3.32 -0.45
N LEU A 59 -7.43 -3.06 -0.42
CA LEU A 59 -6.78 -2.09 -1.30
C LEU A 59 -6.10 -2.80 -2.46
N ASN A 60 -6.49 -2.46 -3.69
CA ASN A 60 -5.88 -2.90 -4.94
C ASN A 60 -4.93 -1.80 -5.46
N PRO A 61 -3.71 -2.10 -5.92
CA PRO A 61 -3.10 -3.43 -6.06
C PRO A 61 -2.62 -4.09 -4.76
N ALA A 62 -2.30 -3.32 -3.71
CA ALA A 62 -1.88 -3.87 -2.44
C ALA A 62 -2.04 -2.87 -1.28
N ALA A 63 -2.26 -3.37 -0.07
CA ALA A 63 -2.29 -2.57 1.16
C ALA A 63 -0.90 -2.07 1.62
N TYR A 64 0.17 -2.69 1.10
CA TYR A 64 1.56 -2.28 1.32
C TYR A 64 2.27 -2.13 -0.02
N ASP A 65 3.02 -1.06 -0.20
CA ASP A 65 3.82 -0.86 -1.41
C ASP A 65 5.13 -0.13 -1.14
N TYR A 66 6.10 -0.34 -2.01
CA TYR A 66 7.36 0.36 -1.98
C TYR A 66 7.23 1.73 -2.63
N PHE A 67 7.94 2.70 -2.09
CA PHE A 67 8.19 3.96 -2.78
C PHE A 67 9.27 3.76 -3.85
N VAL A 68 9.07 4.32 -5.03
CA VAL A 68 10.05 4.45 -6.12
C VAL A 68 10.29 5.93 -6.36
N GLY A 69 11.56 6.30 -6.47
CA GLY A 69 11.98 7.69 -6.64
C GLY A 69 13.41 7.80 -7.18
N PRO A 70 14.05 8.96 -7.00
CA PRO A 70 15.36 9.24 -7.58
C PRO A 70 16.45 8.26 -7.14
N GLN A 71 17.33 7.88 -8.07
CA GLN A 71 18.52 7.08 -7.77
C GLN A 71 19.70 7.97 -7.35
N ASP A 72 20.20 7.75 -6.14
CA ASP A 72 21.46 8.32 -5.65
C ASP A 72 22.06 7.42 -4.58
N SER A 73 23.18 6.77 -4.87
CA SER A 73 23.87 5.82 -3.98
C SER A 73 24.21 6.36 -2.58
N ARG A 74 24.22 7.69 -2.39
CA ARG A 74 24.50 8.32 -1.09
C ARG A 74 23.26 8.31 -0.18
N THR A 75 22.08 8.10 -0.74
CA THR A 75 20.82 8.17 -0.02
C THR A 75 20.48 6.86 0.67
N ASP A 76 20.00 6.96 1.89
CA ASP A 76 19.80 5.83 2.81
C ASP A 76 18.42 5.82 3.48
N ARG A 77 17.64 6.90 3.32
CA ARG A 77 16.34 7.06 3.97
C ARG A 77 15.38 7.86 3.12
N VAL A 78 14.09 7.50 3.19
CA VAL A 78 13.00 8.25 2.59
C VAL A 78 11.91 8.53 3.63
N GLU A 79 11.42 9.76 3.63
CA GLU A 79 10.23 10.18 4.36
C GLU A 79 9.11 10.49 3.35
N LEU A 80 7.92 9.95 3.60
CA LEU A 80 6.70 10.28 2.88
C LEU A 80 5.74 10.97 3.83
N THR A 81 5.26 12.16 3.44
CA THR A 81 4.16 12.85 4.10
C THR A 81 2.97 12.93 3.17
N ALA A 82 1.86 12.29 3.54
CA ALA A 82 0.58 12.42 2.87
C ALA A 82 -0.20 13.60 3.46
N THR A 83 -0.77 14.42 2.59
CA THR A 83 -1.83 15.39 2.91
C THR A 83 -3.11 14.94 2.23
N HIS A 84 -4.14 14.68 3.04
CA HIS A 84 -5.43 14.16 2.57
C HIS A 84 -6.39 15.29 2.18
N ALA A 85 -7.51 14.92 1.57
CA ALA A 85 -8.53 15.87 1.14
C ALA A 85 -9.15 16.69 2.29
N ASP A 86 -9.19 16.13 3.51
CA ASP A 86 -9.66 16.82 4.72
C ASP A 86 -8.59 17.72 5.36
N GLY A 87 -7.40 17.80 4.77
CA GLY A 87 -6.25 18.56 5.27
C GLY A 87 -5.44 17.84 6.36
N SER A 88 -5.88 16.66 6.81
CA SER A 88 -5.10 15.86 7.75
C SER A 88 -3.82 15.32 7.09
N THR A 89 -2.81 15.05 7.93
CA THR A 89 -1.52 14.57 7.44
C THR A 89 -1.08 13.29 8.13
N ARG A 90 -0.30 12.48 7.40
CA ARG A 90 0.36 11.27 7.90
C ARG A 90 1.78 11.25 7.37
N SER A 91 2.76 10.99 8.25
CA SER A 91 4.15 10.80 7.83
C SER A 91 4.63 9.39 8.18
N LYS A 92 5.42 8.81 7.29
CA LYS A 92 6.12 7.54 7.48
C LYS A 92 7.54 7.68 6.96
N THR A 93 8.47 7.03 7.64
CA THR A 93 9.89 6.99 7.25
C THR A 93 10.32 5.55 7.10
N MET A 94 11.12 5.26 6.06
CA MET A 94 11.70 3.95 5.81
C MET A 94 13.16 4.10 5.35
N GLU A 95 13.93 3.02 5.46
CA GLU A 95 15.21 2.94 4.77
C GLU A 95 15.02 3.02 3.24
N TYR A 96 16.02 3.57 2.56
CA TYR A 96 16.04 3.75 1.11
C TYR A 96 17.26 3.07 0.51
N ASP A 97 17.03 2.35 -0.59
CA ASP A 97 18.07 1.82 -1.45
C ASP A 97 18.35 2.84 -2.55
N GLY A 98 19.31 3.72 -2.28
CA GLY A 98 19.72 4.76 -3.21
C GLY A 98 20.24 4.25 -4.55
N TYR A 99 20.79 3.04 -4.61
CA TYR A 99 21.22 2.43 -5.87
C TYR A 99 20.04 1.99 -6.73
N ARG A 100 18.96 1.52 -6.10
CA ARG A 100 17.76 1.04 -6.81
C ARG A 100 16.69 2.12 -6.99
N GLY A 101 16.81 3.23 -6.27
CA GLY A 101 15.81 4.32 -6.30
C GLY A 101 14.49 3.87 -5.67
N LYS A 102 14.57 3.12 -4.58
CA LYS A 102 13.41 2.44 -4.00
C LYS A 102 13.54 2.33 -2.49
N SER A 103 12.43 2.42 -1.75
CA SER A 103 12.44 2.07 -0.33
C SER A 103 12.84 0.60 -0.12
N LYS A 104 13.60 0.32 0.94
CA LYS A 104 13.97 -1.07 1.28
C LYS A 104 12.80 -1.87 1.84
N GLU A 105 11.85 -1.16 2.45
CA GLU A 105 10.64 -1.72 3.04
C GLU A 105 9.39 -1.12 2.38
N ALA A 106 8.29 -1.87 2.47
CA ALA A 106 7.00 -1.42 1.97
C ALA A 106 6.32 -0.51 3.00
N PHE A 107 5.76 0.60 2.54
CA PHE A 107 4.91 1.47 3.34
C PHE A 107 3.54 0.84 3.54
N ASN A 108 3.02 0.90 4.76
CA ASN A 108 1.61 0.63 5.03
C ASN A 108 0.74 1.73 4.39
N LEU A 109 0.06 1.39 3.29
CA LEU A 109 -0.80 2.31 2.56
C LEU A 109 -2.23 2.34 3.11
N TRP A 110 -2.74 1.24 3.67
CA TRP A 110 -4.18 1.09 3.96
C TRP A 110 -4.56 0.36 5.26
N ILE A 111 -3.66 -0.45 5.83
CA ILE A 111 -3.97 -1.19 7.05
C ILE A 111 -4.05 -0.24 8.24
N SER A 112 -5.17 -0.25 8.94
CA SER A 112 -5.39 0.53 10.16
C SER A 112 -5.47 -0.41 11.37
N THR A 113 -4.63 -0.16 12.37
CA THR A 113 -4.65 -0.85 13.66
C THR A 113 -4.65 0.18 14.79
N ILE A 114 -4.81 -0.27 16.03
CA ILE A 114 -4.74 0.58 17.22
C ILE A 114 -3.41 1.38 17.26
N PHE A 115 -2.31 0.77 16.80
CA PHE A 115 -0.96 1.35 16.87
C PHE A 115 -0.46 1.92 15.55
N GLN A 116 -1.08 1.59 14.42
CA GLN A 116 -0.61 1.99 13.11
C GLN A 116 -1.75 2.59 12.28
N LYS A 117 -1.56 3.85 11.86
CA LYS A 117 -2.43 4.49 10.89
C LYS A 117 -1.89 4.26 9.46
N PRO A 118 -2.76 4.06 8.46
CA PRO A 118 -2.34 3.98 7.06
C PRO A 118 -1.79 5.32 6.55
N LEU A 119 -0.99 5.25 5.50
CA LEU A 119 -0.47 6.46 4.83
C LEU A 119 -1.54 7.14 3.97
N LEU A 120 -2.48 6.39 3.39
CA LEU A 120 -3.48 6.90 2.47
C LEU A 120 -4.87 6.87 3.09
N GLU A 121 -5.72 7.76 2.59
CA GLU A 121 -7.17 7.75 2.82
C GLU A 121 -7.92 7.73 1.48
N THR A 122 -9.24 7.53 1.54
CA THR A 122 -10.09 7.57 0.35
C THR A 122 -10.02 8.94 -0.32
N GLY A 123 -9.91 8.97 -1.64
CA GLY A 123 -9.83 10.20 -2.44
C GLY A 123 -8.40 10.57 -2.83
N ARG A 124 -8.15 11.87 -2.96
CA ARG A 124 -6.86 12.41 -3.40
C ARG A 124 -5.92 12.58 -2.21
N ASN A 125 -4.74 11.96 -2.31
CA ASN A 125 -3.66 12.07 -1.34
C ASN A 125 -2.47 12.77 -2.02
N THR A 126 -2.07 13.94 -1.53
CA THR A 126 -0.87 14.62 -2.02
C THR A 126 0.32 14.12 -1.21
N ILE A 127 1.22 13.38 -1.84
CA ILE A 127 2.38 12.79 -1.16
C ILE A 127 3.60 13.67 -1.43
N ARG A 128 4.17 14.24 -0.38
CA ARG A 128 5.50 14.84 -0.41
C ARG A 128 6.52 13.79 -0.03
N PHE A 129 7.53 13.59 -0.86
CA PHE A 129 8.67 12.73 -0.54
C PHE A 129 9.90 13.58 -0.24
N ARG A 130 10.74 13.07 0.67
CA ARG A 130 12.08 13.59 0.95
C ARG A 130 13.04 12.42 1.09
N VAL A 131 14.10 12.41 0.31
CA VAL A 131 15.15 11.40 0.34
C VAL A 131 16.39 12.02 0.97
N PHE A 132 17.00 11.34 1.93
CA PHE A 132 18.11 11.87 2.74
C PHE A 132 19.37 11.02 2.56
N SER A 133 20.52 11.62 2.87
CA SER A 133 21.75 10.93 3.25
C SER A 133 22.13 11.36 4.66
N ARG A 134 22.35 10.40 5.56
CA ARG A 134 22.87 10.66 6.92
C ARG A 134 22.07 11.71 7.72
N ASN A 135 20.80 11.91 7.39
CA ASN A 135 19.80 12.69 8.14
C ASN A 135 20.00 14.22 8.28
N ILE A 136 20.81 14.88 7.44
CA ILE A 136 21.06 16.34 7.61
C ILE A 136 20.12 17.21 6.77
N GLN A 137 20.05 16.97 5.47
CA GLN A 137 19.18 17.70 4.53
C GLN A 137 18.64 16.72 3.47
N PRO A 138 17.42 16.94 2.95
CA PRO A 138 16.92 16.14 1.85
C PRO A 138 17.78 16.41 0.62
N MET A 139 18.32 15.35 0.04
CA MET A 139 19.08 15.40 -1.21
C MET A 139 18.17 15.49 -2.43
N ALA A 140 16.96 14.92 -2.31
CA ALA A 140 15.90 15.04 -3.29
C ALA A 140 14.58 15.21 -2.56
N GLU A 141 13.71 16.04 -3.12
CA GLU A 141 12.33 16.17 -2.66
C GLU A 141 11.41 16.51 -3.83
N GLY A 142 10.14 16.23 -3.64
CA GLY A 142 9.11 16.53 -4.62
C GLY A 142 7.76 16.02 -4.16
N THR A 143 6.80 15.99 -5.08
CA THR A 143 5.45 15.53 -4.81
C THR A 143 4.93 14.61 -5.90
N PHE A 144 4.06 13.69 -5.50
CA PHE A 144 3.21 12.94 -6.42
C PHE A 144 1.82 12.79 -5.81
N ILE A 145 0.84 12.44 -6.64
CA ILE A 145 -0.54 12.25 -6.20
C ILE A 145 -0.85 10.77 -6.21
N ALA A 146 -1.37 10.26 -5.10
CA ALA A 146 -1.97 8.94 -5.01
C ALA A 146 -3.49 9.08 -4.84
N THR A 147 -4.25 8.46 -5.74
CA THR A 147 -5.71 8.49 -5.74
C THR A 147 -6.24 7.15 -5.27
N VAL A 148 -7.07 7.13 -4.22
CA VAL A 148 -7.79 5.93 -3.79
C VAL A 148 -9.26 6.10 -4.13
N LYS A 149 -9.76 5.31 -5.09
CA LYS A 149 -11.19 5.29 -5.45
C LYS A 149 -11.91 4.24 -4.63
N ARG A 150 -13.19 4.48 -4.31
CA ARG A 150 -14.03 3.43 -3.72
C ARG A 150 -14.67 2.62 -4.85
N ASP A 151 -14.41 1.32 -4.84
CA ASP A 151 -15.02 0.39 -5.78
C ASP A 151 -16.33 -0.18 -5.23
N ALA A 152 -17.08 -0.85 -6.12
CA ALA A 152 -18.27 -1.59 -5.75
C ALA A 152 -17.95 -2.67 -4.71
N ALA A 153 -18.86 -2.89 -3.77
CA ALA A 153 -18.70 -3.93 -2.77
C ALA A 153 -18.62 -5.32 -3.44
N ARG A 154 -17.83 -6.21 -2.85
CA ARG A 154 -17.60 -7.56 -3.36
C ARG A 154 -17.97 -8.59 -2.31
N GLN A 155 -18.75 -9.59 -2.73
CA GLN A 155 -19.12 -10.71 -1.88
C GLN A 155 -18.15 -11.87 -2.10
N CYS A 156 -17.53 -12.31 -1.03
CA CYS A 156 -16.68 -13.48 -0.93
C CYS A 156 -17.53 -14.77 -0.76
N PRO A 157 -17.00 -15.94 -1.18
CA PRO A 157 -17.70 -17.21 -1.06
C PRO A 157 -17.87 -17.64 0.40
N THR A 158 -18.95 -18.33 0.72
CA THR A 158 -19.13 -18.90 2.06
C THR A 158 -18.07 -19.96 2.35
N ALA A 159 -17.47 -19.94 3.54
CA ALA A 159 -16.47 -20.91 3.98
C ALA A 159 -16.87 -21.65 5.25
N GLN A 160 -16.27 -22.83 5.47
CA GLN A 160 -16.39 -23.56 6.74
C GLN A 160 -15.00 -23.95 7.26
N TYR A 161 -14.76 -23.70 8.55
CA TYR A 161 -13.56 -24.13 9.26
C TYR A 161 -13.88 -25.12 10.37
N THR A 162 -12.91 -26.01 10.63
CA THR A 162 -12.88 -26.85 11.82
C THR A 162 -11.68 -26.43 12.67
N SER A 163 -11.88 -26.29 13.98
CA SER A 163 -10.82 -25.94 14.93
C SER A 163 -10.81 -26.89 16.12
N SER A 164 -9.60 -27.23 16.58
CA SER A 164 -9.41 -27.96 17.83
C SER A 164 -9.44 -27.05 19.07
N ASP A 165 -9.54 -25.73 18.88
CA ASP A 165 -9.65 -24.74 19.95
C ASP A 165 -11.09 -24.23 20.05
N ILE A 166 -11.70 -24.38 21.23
CA ILE A 166 -13.06 -23.90 21.49
C ILE A 166 -13.17 -22.38 21.42
N ASN A 167 -12.07 -21.66 21.68
CA ASN A 167 -12.05 -20.19 21.69
C ASN A 167 -12.26 -19.60 20.29
N ASP A 168 -11.93 -20.33 19.22
CA ASP A 168 -12.14 -19.87 17.84
C ASP A 168 -13.62 -19.61 17.52
N CYS A 169 -14.54 -20.29 18.22
CA CYS A 169 -15.98 -20.05 18.13
C CYS A 169 -16.44 -18.78 18.86
N SER A 170 -15.52 -18.07 19.51
CA SER A 170 -15.73 -16.74 20.11
C SER A 170 -14.85 -15.65 19.49
N SER A 171 -13.95 -15.99 18.55
CA SER A 171 -12.92 -15.08 18.02
C SER A 171 -13.17 -14.67 16.57
N GLN A 172 -14.29 -13.96 16.33
CA GLN A 172 -14.69 -13.50 14.99
C GLN A 172 -13.55 -12.80 14.23
N TYR A 173 -12.80 -11.91 14.86
CA TYR A 173 -11.74 -11.15 14.20
C TYR A 173 -10.68 -12.07 13.57
N SER A 174 -10.14 -13.01 14.34
CA SER A 174 -9.12 -13.95 13.87
C SER A 174 -9.62 -14.82 12.71
N ILE A 175 -10.87 -15.28 12.79
CA ILE A 175 -11.50 -16.09 11.75
C ILE A 175 -11.72 -15.29 10.48
N CYS A 176 -12.19 -14.05 10.60
CA CYS A 176 -12.40 -13.18 9.45
C CYS A 176 -11.10 -12.76 8.78
N GLN A 177 -10.04 -12.50 9.54
CA GLN A 177 -8.71 -12.22 8.99
C GLN A 177 -8.18 -13.42 8.21
N ARG A 178 -8.16 -14.61 8.82
CA ARG A 178 -7.77 -15.86 8.15
C ARG A 178 -8.57 -16.09 6.87
N TYR A 179 -9.88 -15.88 6.94
CA TYR A 179 -10.78 -16.03 5.79
C TYR A 179 -10.41 -15.11 4.63
N PHE A 180 -10.25 -13.81 4.86
CA PHE A 180 -9.89 -12.90 3.78
C PHE A 180 -8.47 -13.15 3.26
N GLU A 181 -7.52 -13.57 4.11
CA GLU A 181 -6.19 -13.98 3.67
C GLU A 181 -6.24 -15.23 2.75
N GLU A 182 -6.96 -16.28 3.15
CA GLU A 182 -7.10 -17.52 2.37
C GLU A 182 -7.75 -17.30 1.00
N TYR A 183 -8.74 -16.40 0.95
CA TYR A 183 -9.42 -16.05 -0.30
C TYR A 183 -8.79 -14.84 -1.01
N ASN A 184 -7.54 -14.45 -0.69
CA ASN A 184 -6.81 -13.34 -1.34
C ASN A 184 -7.61 -12.02 -1.39
N ASN A 185 -8.29 -11.65 -0.31
CA ASN A 185 -9.22 -10.52 -0.22
C ASN A 185 -10.30 -10.54 -1.33
N CYS A 186 -10.60 -11.75 -1.81
CA CYS A 186 -11.57 -12.15 -2.82
C CYS A 186 -11.35 -11.55 -4.20
N GLN A 187 -10.11 -11.58 -4.68
CA GLN A 187 -9.73 -11.40 -6.08
C GLN A 187 -10.10 -12.60 -6.95
#